data_AF-A0A814KD96-F1
#
_entry.id   AF-A0A814KD96-F1
#
_cell.length_a   1.000
_cell.length_b   1.000
_cell.length_c   1.000
_cell.angle_alpha   90.00
_cell.angle_beta   90.00
_cell.angle_gamma   90.00
#
_symmetry.space_group_name_H-M   'P 1'
#
loop_
_entity.id
_entity.type
_entity.pdbx_description
1 polymer ?
#
loop_
_entity_poly.entity_id
_entity_poly.type
_entity_poly.pdbx_seq_one_letter_code
_entity_poly.pdbx_strand_id
1 'polypeptide(L)'
;MERPPLVRDLMEDLENKTHVPIMNQQVFYRGERLHETPNRSLEQYGIFNGNHINLVGEKLTGTEEEHFGRLLNLERDVKVIDGLLELICNEFKHFQHRNEPRNQNERYLHDLYVRSERCRSDFQTFQSIAMNINITPSAHDAYRKKNEINALIRDRTDISSNVISAITSYQGGSNDYKLPTNDHYLFHKH
;
A
#
# COMPACT_ATOMS: atom_id res chain seq x y z
N MET A 1 1.72 12.08 41.52
CA MET A 1 1.25 12.86 40.37
C MET A 1 2.18 12.53 39.22
N GLU A 2 1.68 12.03 38.10
CA GLU A 2 2.51 11.83 36.91
C GLU A 2 2.89 13.19 36.33
N ARG A 3 4.14 13.31 35.88
CA ARG A 3 4.59 14.53 35.19
C ARG A 3 3.86 14.65 33.85
N PRO A 4 3.53 15.87 33.39
CA PRO A 4 2.93 16.04 32.07
C PRO A 4 3.89 15.51 30.99
N PRO A 5 3.37 14.84 29.93
CA PRO A 5 4.19 14.30 28.86
C PRO A 5 4.88 15.43 28.11
N LEU A 6 6.16 15.24 27.85
CA LEU A 6 7.02 16.17 27.16
C LEU A 6 7.15 15.81 25.69
N VAL A 7 7.63 16.76 24.89
CA VAL A 7 8.03 16.49 23.50
C VAL A 7 9.05 15.35 23.43
N ARG A 8 9.98 15.26 24.39
CA ARG A 8 10.96 14.16 24.46
C ARG A 8 10.29 12.79 24.56
N ASP A 9 9.25 12.66 25.39
CA ASP A 9 8.53 11.39 25.57
C ASP A 9 7.85 10.98 24.25
N LEU A 10 7.25 11.95 23.55
CA LEU A 10 6.71 11.74 22.21
C LEU A 10 7.79 11.29 21.20
N MET A 11 8.98 11.89 21.22
CA MET A 11 10.07 11.52 20.30
C MET A 11 10.60 10.10 20.56
N GLU A 12 10.67 9.68 21.82
CA GLU A 12 11.01 8.31 22.21
C GLU A 12 9.94 7.32 21.72
N ASP A 13 8.66 7.67 21.87
CA ASP A 13 7.56 6.88 21.32
C ASP A 13 7.60 6.79 19.79
N LEU A 14 7.94 7.90 19.11
CA LEU A 14 8.10 7.93 17.67
C LEU A 14 9.28 7.06 17.22
N GLU A 15 10.41 7.08 17.92
CA GLU A 15 11.57 6.24 17.62
C GLU A 15 11.19 4.75 17.71
N ASN A 16 10.47 4.37 18.75
CA ASN A 16 9.99 2.99 18.93
C ASN A 16 9.03 2.54 17.82
N LYS A 17 8.16 3.45 17.34
CA LYS A 17 7.13 3.13 16.33
C LYS A 17 7.64 3.21 14.89
N THR A 18 8.57 4.12 14.62
CA THR A 18 8.98 4.50 13.26
C THR A 18 10.42 4.12 12.95
N HIS A 19 11.22 3.78 13.97
CA HIS A 19 12.64 3.53 13.89
C HIS A 19 13.49 4.72 13.38
N VAL A 20 12.93 5.93 13.38
CA VAL A 20 13.70 7.15 13.12
C VAL A 20 14.43 7.55 14.40
N PRO A 21 15.77 7.60 14.40
CA PRO A 21 16.53 7.99 15.57
C PRO A 21 16.12 9.37 16.06
N ILE A 22 15.98 9.59 17.38
CA ILE A 22 15.55 10.89 17.95
C ILE A 22 16.33 12.07 17.37
N MET A 23 17.65 11.91 17.19
CA MET A 23 18.54 12.94 16.65
C MET A 23 18.22 13.34 15.19
N ASN A 24 17.52 12.49 14.46
CA ASN A 24 17.16 12.67 13.06
C ASN A 24 15.65 12.93 12.87
N GLN A 25 14.87 12.97 13.95
CA GLN A 25 13.46 13.30 13.90
C GLN A 25 13.25 14.81 13.77
N GLN A 26 12.61 15.24 12.69
CA GLN A 26 12.04 16.56 12.58
C GLN A 26 10.52 16.46 12.81
N VAL A 27 10.11 16.75 14.04
CA VAL A 27 8.71 16.66 14.49
C VAL A 27 8.04 18.01 14.40
N PHE A 28 6.86 18.08 13.76
CA PHE A 28 6.08 19.30 13.55
C PHE A 28 4.62 19.14 13.99
N TYR A 29 4.06 20.19 14.59
CA TYR A 29 2.64 20.29 14.88
C TYR A 29 2.15 21.72 14.65
N ARG A 30 1.15 21.90 13.77
CA ARG A 30 0.58 23.22 13.42
C ARG A 30 1.62 24.28 13.04
N GLY A 31 2.68 23.87 12.34
CA GLY A 31 3.78 24.76 11.92
C GLY A 31 4.90 24.92 12.95
N GLU A 32 4.69 24.49 14.20
CA GLU A 32 5.70 24.53 15.27
C GLU A 32 6.66 23.34 15.15
N ARG A 33 7.96 23.60 15.36
CA ARG A 33 9.03 22.60 15.36
C ARG A 33 9.23 22.03 16.76
N LEU A 34 8.47 21.00 17.10
CA LEU A 34 8.46 20.44 18.44
C LEU A 34 9.86 19.98 18.89
N HIS A 35 10.56 19.27 18.01
CA HIS A 35 11.88 18.68 18.26
C HIS A 35 12.96 19.68 18.72
N GLU A 36 12.81 20.98 18.45
CA GLU A 36 13.71 22.03 18.92
C GLU A 36 13.54 22.35 20.43
N THR A 37 12.44 21.87 21.06
CA THR A 37 12.09 22.12 22.46
C THR A 37 11.71 20.84 23.23
N PRO A 38 12.61 19.85 23.33
CA PRO A 38 12.28 18.51 23.84
C PRO A 38 11.76 18.49 25.29
N ASN A 39 12.17 19.47 26.10
CA ASN A 39 11.78 19.57 27.52
C ASN A 39 10.42 20.27 27.74
N ARG A 40 9.76 20.72 26.68
CA ARG A 40 8.46 21.41 26.75
C ARG A 40 7.33 20.39 26.78
N SER A 41 6.28 20.65 27.58
CA SER A 41 5.11 19.77 27.68
C SER A 41 4.27 19.80 26.40
N LEU A 42 3.70 18.66 26.01
CA LEU A 42 2.78 18.55 24.87
C LEU A 42 1.53 19.43 25.04
N GLU A 43 1.03 19.56 26.27
CA GLU A 43 -0.13 20.40 26.61
C GLU A 43 0.06 21.88 26.25
N GLN A 44 1.29 22.42 26.37
CA GLN A 44 1.59 23.80 25.99
C GLN A 44 1.49 24.06 24.48
N TYR A 45 1.54 23.00 23.67
CA TYR A 45 1.26 23.04 22.24
C TYR A 45 -0.21 22.71 21.92
N GLY A 46 -1.03 22.44 22.94
CA GLY A 46 -2.41 21.97 22.79
C GLY A 46 -2.48 20.56 22.18
N ILE A 47 -1.47 19.73 22.41
CA ILE A 47 -1.39 18.37 21.88
C ILE A 47 -1.97 17.38 22.90
N PHE A 48 -2.94 16.60 22.45
CA PHE A 48 -3.64 15.56 23.18
C PHE A 48 -3.82 14.31 22.30
N ASN A 49 -4.31 13.23 22.89
CA ASN A 49 -4.62 12.00 22.17
C ASN A 49 -5.57 12.27 20.99
N GLY A 50 -5.28 11.65 19.85
CA GLY A 50 -6.04 11.82 18.60
C GLY A 50 -5.57 12.99 17.73
N ASN A 51 -4.60 13.79 18.18
CA ASN A 51 -3.96 14.78 17.30
C ASN A 51 -2.97 14.12 16.33
N HIS A 52 -2.90 14.65 15.11
CA HIS A 52 -1.93 14.25 14.11
C HIS A 52 -0.67 15.11 14.20
N ILE A 53 0.48 14.45 14.18
CA ILE A 53 1.80 15.07 14.23
C ILE A 53 2.56 14.63 12.98
N ASN A 54 3.34 15.53 12.40
CA ASN A 54 4.15 15.23 11.23
C ASN A 54 5.58 14.90 11.67
N LEU A 55 6.10 13.78 11.18
CA LEU A 55 7.49 13.37 11.36
C LEU A 55 8.17 13.36 10.00
N VAL A 56 9.29 14.07 9.90
CA VAL A 56 10.23 13.93 8.79
C VAL A 56 11.48 13.24 9.33
N GLY A 57 11.90 12.18 8.67
CA GLY A 57 13.07 11.38 9.05
C GLY A 57 14.36 11.86 8.39
N GLU A 58 15.31 10.94 8.26
CA GLU A 58 16.57 11.19 7.56
C GLU A 58 16.34 11.50 6.09
N LYS A 59 17.18 12.39 5.55
CA LYS A 59 17.28 12.55 4.10
C LYS A 59 17.91 11.29 3.52
N LEU A 60 17.42 10.90 2.35
CA LEU A 60 18.05 9.86 1.56
C LEU A 60 19.50 10.23 1.22
N THR A 61 20.36 9.23 1.11
CA THR A 61 21.76 9.43 0.74
C THR A 61 22.18 8.45 -0.35
N GLY A 62 22.92 8.93 -1.36
CA GLY A 62 23.60 8.11 -2.37
C GLY A 62 22.76 6.94 -2.89
N THR A 63 23.11 5.72 -2.48
CA THR A 63 22.44 4.48 -2.88
C THR A 63 20.96 4.42 -2.50
N GLU A 64 20.53 5.05 -1.40
CA GLU A 64 19.11 5.09 -1.03
C GLU A 64 18.30 6.00 -1.97
N GLU A 65 18.89 7.08 -2.49
CA GLU A 65 18.24 7.91 -3.51
C GLU A 65 18.01 7.13 -4.81
N GLU A 66 19.01 6.34 -5.22
CA GLU A 66 18.90 5.44 -6.38
C GLU A 66 17.82 4.38 -6.16
N HIS A 67 17.80 3.75 -4.99
CA HIS A 67 16.77 2.78 -4.61
C HIS A 67 15.37 3.40 -4.57
N PHE A 68 15.23 4.62 -4.06
CA PHE A 68 13.97 5.33 -4.07
C PHE A 68 13.53 5.70 -5.50
N GLY A 69 14.45 6.11 -6.37
CA GLY A 69 14.16 6.30 -7.79
C GLY A 69 13.63 5.04 -8.47
N ARG A 70 14.24 3.88 -8.18
CA ARG A 70 13.75 2.57 -8.64
C ARG A 70 12.37 2.23 -8.08
N LEU A 71 12.09 2.57 -6.83
CA LEU A 71 10.79 2.39 -6.20
C LEU A 71 9.70 3.22 -6.90
N LEU A 72 9.99 4.48 -7.24
CA LEU A 72 9.05 5.35 -7.92
C LEU A 72 8.76 4.89 -9.36
N ASN A 73 9.75 4.29 -10.04
CA ASN A 73 9.52 3.65 -11.33
C ASN A 73 8.64 2.40 -11.16
N LEU A 74 8.94 1.55 -10.18
CA LEU A 74 8.13 0.39 -9.86
C LEU A 74 6.67 0.76 -9.55
N GLU A 75 6.43 1.84 -8.80
CA GLU A 75 5.08 2.34 -8.52
C GLU A 75 4.29 2.65 -9.80
N ARG A 76 4.95 3.25 -10.80
CA ARG A 76 4.30 3.56 -12.08
C ARG A 76 3.91 2.28 -12.81
N ASP A 77 4.80 1.31 -12.86
CA ASP A 77 4.55 0.02 -13.51
C ASP A 77 3.43 -0.75 -12.80
N VAL A 78 3.43 -0.75 -11.46
CA VAL A 78 2.36 -1.32 -10.63
C VAL A 78 1.01 -0.69 -10.97
N LYS A 79 0.92 0.64 -11.09
CA LYS A 79 -0.33 1.33 -11.43
C LYS A 79 -0.86 0.97 -12.82
N VAL A 80 0.02 0.70 -13.78
CA VAL A 80 -0.40 0.25 -15.12
C VAL A 80 -1.05 -1.11 -15.03
N ILE A 81 -0.43 -2.07 -14.35
CA ILE A 81 -0.98 -3.43 -14.20
C ILE A 81 -2.23 -3.44 -13.30
N ASP A 82 -2.28 -2.60 -12.27
CA ASP A 82 -3.46 -2.40 -11.41
C ASP A 82 -4.68 -1.99 -12.24
N GLY A 83 -4.53 -1.00 -13.12
CA GLY A 83 -5.61 -0.59 -14.03
C GLY A 83 -6.08 -1.72 -14.96
N LEU A 84 -5.16 -2.59 -15.43
CA LEU A 84 -5.54 -3.77 -16.22
C LEU A 84 -6.33 -4.78 -15.39
N LEU A 85 -5.91 -5.04 -14.13
CA LEU A 85 -6.61 -5.92 -13.22
C LEU A 85 -8.02 -5.40 -12.90
N GLU A 86 -8.18 -4.09 -12.68
CA GLU A 86 -9.49 -3.47 -12.46
C GLU A 86 -10.43 -3.66 -13.66
N LEU A 87 -9.92 -3.48 -14.89
CA LEU A 87 -10.69 -3.74 -16.11
C LEU A 87 -11.14 -5.20 -16.19
N ILE A 88 -10.24 -6.15 -15.92
CA ILE A 88 -10.55 -7.59 -15.90
C ILE A 88 -11.60 -7.92 -14.84
N CYS A 89 -11.48 -7.36 -13.64
CA CYS A 89 -12.45 -7.57 -12.56
C CYS A 89 -13.85 -7.07 -12.96
N ASN A 90 -13.92 -5.88 -13.57
CA ASN A 90 -15.18 -5.30 -14.03
C ASN A 90 -15.79 -6.10 -15.18
N GLU A 91 -14.98 -6.51 -16.15
CA GLU A 91 -15.38 -7.38 -17.25
C GLU A 91 -15.99 -8.69 -16.74
N PHE A 92 -15.30 -9.38 -15.82
CA PHE A 92 -15.78 -10.63 -15.24
C PHE A 92 -17.06 -10.42 -14.41
N LYS A 93 -17.13 -9.36 -13.60
CA LYS A 93 -18.34 -9.01 -12.84
C LYS A 93 -19.54 -8.77 -13.76
N HIS A 94 -19.36 -8.01 -14.84
CA HIS A 94 -20.42 -7.78 -15.83
C HIS A 94 -20.86 -9.06 -16.51
N PHE A 95 -19.92 -9.93 -16.87
CA PHE A 95 -20.22 -11.25 -17.41
C PHE A 95 -21.06 -12.10 -16.44
N GLN A 96 -20.68 -12.15 -15.16
CA GLN A 96 -21.45 -12.86 -14.12
C GLN A 96 -22.88 -12.31 -13.98
N HIS A 97 -23.07 -10.98 -14.04
CA HIS A 97 -24.40 -10.38 -13.89
C HIS A 97 -25.34 -10.66 -15.07
N ARG A 98 -24.82 -10.89 -16.28
CA ARG A 98 -25.63 -11.14 -17.47
C ARG A 98 -26.13 -12.57 -17.59
N ASN A 99 -25.67 -13.48 -16.71
CA ASN A 99 -25.98 -14.92 -16.78
C ASN A 99 -25.73 -15.50 -18.18
N GLU A 100 -24.65 -15.07 -18.85
CA GLU A 100 -24.37 -15.49 -20.21
C GLU A 100 -24.03 -17.00 -20.26
N PRO A 101 -24.55 -17.75 -21.26
CA PRO A 101 -24.34 -19.18 -21.36
C PRO A 101 -22.84 -19.49 -21.49
N ARG A 102 -22.34 -20.33 -20.59
CA ARG A 102 -20.92 -20.70 -20.53
C ARG A 102 -20.40 -21.29 -21.86
N ASN A 103 -21.14 -22.22 -22.44
CA ASN A 103 -20.79 -22.93 -23.69
C ASN A 103 -20.64 -21.99 -24.90
N GLN A 104 -21.21 -20.78 -24.84
CA GLN A 104 -21.10 -19.78 -25.90
C GLN A 104 -19.95 -18.79 -25.65
N ASN A 105 -19.34 -18.81 -24.46
CA ASN A 105 -18.36 -17.82 -24.00
C ASN A 105 -17.04 -18.43 -23.52
N GLU A 106 -16.78 -19.70 -23.83
CA GLU A 106 -15.55 -20.40 -23.40
C GLU A 106 -14.28 -19.66 -23.79
N ARG A 107 -14.23 -19.14 -25.02
CA ARG A 107 -13.08 -18.36 -25.53
C ARG A 107 -12.89 -17.04 -24.77
N TYR A 108 -13.98 -16.37 -24.41
CA TYR A 108 -13.93 -15.12 -23.65
C TYR A 108 -13.47 -15.37 -22.20
N LEU A 109 -14.01 -16.39 -21.55
CA LEU A 109 -13.57 -16.80 -20.20
C LEU A 109 -12.11 -17.25 -20.19
N HIS A 110 -11.65 -17.96 -21.22
CA HIS A 110 -10.25 -18.33 -21.36
C HIS A 110 -9.35 -17.10 -21.53
N ASP A 111 -9.75 -16.10 -22.33
CA ASP A 111 -9.02 -14.86 -22.48
C ASP A 111 -8.91 -14.08 -21.15
N LEU A 112 -10.02 -13.94 -20.41
CA LEU A 112 -10.03 -13.34 -19.07
C LEU A 112 -9.08 -14.08 -18.11
N TYR A 113 -9.10 -15.41 -18.13
CA TYR A 113 -8.21 -16.24 -17.32
C TYR A 113 -6.74 -15.94 -17.63
N VAL A 114 -6.36 -15.97 -18.91
CA VAL A 114 -4.97 -15.74 -19.36
C VAL A 114 -4.51 -14.34 -18.98
N ARG A 115 -5.35 -13.31 -19.16
CA ARG A 115 -5.02 -11.94 -18.75
C ARG A 115 -4.87 -11.82 -17.24
N SER A 116 -5.69 -12.49 -16.45
CA SER A 116 -5.61 -12.51 -14.98
C SER A 116 -4.32 -13.18 -14.49
N GLU A 117 -3.94 -14.31 -15.10
CA GLU A 117 -2.68 -15.01 -14.82
C GLU A 117 -1.46 -14.15 -15.12
N ARG A 118 -1.49 -13.39 -16.23
CA ARG A 118 -0.43 -12.43 -16.56
C ARG A 118 -0.30 -11.34 -15.50
N CYS A 119 -1.41 -10.71 -15.10
CA CYS A 119 -1.40 -9.71 -14.03
C CYS A 119 -0.82 -10.28 -12.74
N ARG A 120 -1.23 -11.49 -12.34
CA ARG A 120 -0.68 -12.19 -11.16
C ARG A 120 0.84 -12.37 -11.26
N SER A 121 1.33 -12.84 -12.41
CA SER A 121 2.76 -13.02 -12.67
C SER A 121 3.53 -11.69 -12.61
N ASP A 122 2.95 -10.62 -13.16
CA ASP A 122 3.55 -9.28 -13.12
C ASP A 122 3.65 -8.79 -11.67
N PHE A 123 2.60 -8.91 -10.86
CA PHE A 123 2.65 -8.53 -9.44
C PHE A 123 3.66 -9.37 -8.62
N GLN A 124 3.80 -10.67 -8.90
CA GLN A 124 4.84 -11.50 -8.27
C GLN A 124 6.26 -11.05 -8.66
N THR A 125 6.43 -10.62 -9.91
CA THR A 125 7.69 -10.04 -10.38
C THR A 125 7.96 -8.70 -9.67
N PHE A 126 6.96 -7.82 -9.57
CA PHE A 126 7.08 -6.58 -8.81
C PHE A 126 7.41 -6.79 -7.35
N GLN A 127 6.82 -7.82 -6.72
CA GLN A 127 7.14 -8.19 -5.35
C GLN A 127 8.63 -8.56 -5.21
N SER A 128 9.15 -9.35 -6.15
CA SER A 128 10.56 -9.75 -6.18
C SER A 128 11.48 -8.53 -6.37
N ILE A 129 11.10 -7.58 -7.24
CA ILE A 129 11.85 -6.33 -7.44
C ILE A 129 11.82 -5.48 -6.16
N ALA A 130 10.64 -5.31 -5.55
CA ALA A 130 10.46 -4.49 -4.35
C ALA A 130 11.25 -5.02 -3.14
N MET A 131 11.38 -6.34 -3.00
CA MET A 131 12.23 -6.98 -1.99
C MET A 131 13.71 -6.61 -2.14
N ASN A 132 14.18 -6.33 -3.36
CA ASN A 132 15.55 -5.95 -3.67
C ASN A 132 15.81 -4.42 -3.62
N ILE A 133 14.79 -3.62 -3.25
CA ILE A 133 14.94 -2.18 -3.05
C ILE A 133 15.25 -1.93 -1.57
N ASN A 134 16.45 -1.44 -1.26
CA ASN A 134 16.89 -1.21 0.11
C ASN A 134 16.71 0.27 0.48
N ILE A 135 15.79 0.53 1.42
CA ILE A 135 15.54 1.83 2.03
C ILE A 135 15.45 1.57 3.52
N THR A 136 16.20 2.32 4.32
CA THR A 136 16.23 2.15 5.77
C THR A 136 14.97 2.74 6.42
N PRO A 137 14.52 2.20 7.58
CA PRO A 137 13.41 2.79 8.33
C PRO A 137 13.63 4.24 8.78
N SER A 138 14.89 4.65 8.95
CA SER A 138 15.23 6.03 9.36
C SER A 138 14.91 7.06 8.28
N ALA A 139 14.96 6.68 6.99
CA ALA A 139 14.43 7.44 5.86
C ALA A 139 12.89 7.33 5.79
N HIS A 140 12.23 7.80 6.86
CA HIS A 140 10.83 7.54 7.20
C HIS A 140 9.85 7.62 6.03
N ASP A 141 9.88 8.72 5.27
CA ASP A 141 8.93 8.95 4.18
C ASP A 141 9.11 7.96 3.03
N ALA A 142 10.37 7.70 2.64
CA ALA A 142 10.69 6.74 1.59
C ALA A 142 10.38 5.31 2.03
N TYR A 143 10.65 4.98 3.30
CA TYR A 143 10.33 3.68 3.87
C TYR A 143 8.82 3.45 3.96
N ARG A 144 8.05 4.45 4.41
CA ARG A 144 6.58 4.42 4.41
C ARG A 144 6.05 4.17 3.00
N LYS A 145 6.55 4.93 2.00
CA LYS A 145 6.16 4.76 0.60
C LYS A 145 6.46 3.35 0.07
N LYS A 146 7.62 2.78 0.43
CA LYS A 146 7.97 1.39 0.09
C LYS A 146 6.96 0.41 0.66
N ASN A 147 6.56 0.60 1.92
CA ASN A 147 5.58 -0.27 2.57
C ASN A 147 4.18 -0.15 1.95
N GLU A 148 3.75 1.05 1.56
CA GLU A 148 2.49 1.28 0.82
C GLU A 148 2.49 0.51 -0.51
N ILE A 149 3.56 0.62 -1.29
CA ILE A 149 3.70 -0.08 -2.58
C ILE A 149 3.73 -1.60 -2.38
N ASN A 150 4.46 -2.10 -1.36
CA ASN A 150 4.49 -3.52 -1.03
C ASN A 150 3.11 -4.06 -0.62
N ALA A 151 2.35 -3.29 0.15
CA ALA A 151 1.00 -3.64 0.56
C ALA A 151 0.07 -3.71 -0.66
N LEU A 152 0.15 -2.72 -1.56
CA LEU A 152 -0.61 -2.70 -2.81
C LEU A 152 -0.30 -3.93 -3.68
N ILE A 153 0.98 -4.23 -3.94
CA ILE A 153 1.39 -5.38 -4.75
C ILE A 153 0.83 -6.69 -4.17
N ARG A 154 0.88 -6.86 -2.84
CA ARG A 154 0.34 -8.05 -2.17
C ARG A 154 -1.17 -8.16 -2.35
N ASP A 155 -1.90 -7.10 -2.04
CA ASP A 155 -3.36 -7.05 -2.22
C ASP A 155 -3.75 -7.39 -3.67
N ARG A 156 -3.06 -6.82 -4.67
CA ARG A 156 -3.35 -7.10 -6.08
C ARG A 156 -2.98 -8.51 -6.54
N THR A 157 -1.95 -9.11 -5.94
CA THR A 157 -1.62 -10.53 -6.15
C THR A 157 -2.75 -11.43 -5.66
N ASP A 158 -3.31 -11.11 -4.48
CA ASP A 158 -4.43 -11.85 -3.88
C ASP A 158 -5.71 -11.68 -4.70
N ILE A 159 -6.03 -10.46 -5.12
CA ILE A 159 -7.19 -10.18 -5.99
C ILE A 159 -7.08 -10.95 -7.30
N SER A 160 -5.91 -10.92 -7.95
CA SER A 160 -5.70 -11.66 -9.20
C SER A 160 -5.97 -13.15 -8.98
N SER A 161 -5.43 -13.74 -7.92
CA SER A 161 -5.63 -15.16 -7.56
C SER A 161 -7.11 -15.48 -7.31
N ASN A 162 -7.85 -14.57 -6.70
CA ASN A 162 -9.29 -14.71 -6.47
C ASN A 162 -10.09 -14.66 -7.79
N VAL A 163 -9.73 -13.77 -8.71
CA VAL A 163 -10.37 -13.68 -10.04
C VAL A 163 -10.11 -14.95 -10.84
N ILE A 164 -8.87 -15.44 -10.84
CA ILE A 164 -8.48 -16.70 -11.50
C ILE A 164 -9.32 -17.85 -10.95
N SER A 165 -9.41 -17.98 -9.63
CA SER A 165 -10.20 -19.02 -8.95
C SER A 165 -11.69 -18.91 -9.30
N ALA A 166 -12.22 -17.69 -9.41
CA ALA A 166 -13.61 -17.44 -9.79
C ALA A 166 -13.89 -17.89 -11.23
N ILE A 167 -13.02 -17.53 -12.17
CA ILE A 167 -13.13 -17.92 -13.57
C ILE A 167 -13.05 -19.44 -13.70
N THR A 168 -12.09 -20.09 -13.03
CA THR A 168 -11.95 -21.55 -13.03
C THR A 168 -13.17 -22.24 -12.42
N SER A 169 -13.74 -21.71 -11.33
CA SER A 169 -14.95 -22.26 -10.71
C SER A 169 -16.16 -22.18 -11.65
N TYR A 170 -16.31 -21.06 -12.35
CA TYR A 170 -17.34 -20.88 -13.37
C TYR A 170 -17.15 -21.86 -14.54
N GLN A 171 -15.90 -22.04 -14.99
CA GLN A 171 -15.50 -23.09 -15.95
C GLN A 171 -15.61 -24.52 -15.37
N GLY A 172 -15.80 -24.69 -14.07
CA GLY A 172 -16.07 -25.99 -13.42
C GLY A 172 -17.56 -26.33 -13.36
N GLY A 173 -18.45 -25.36 -13.66
CA GLY A 173 -19.89 -25.52 -13.54
C GLY A 173 -20.46 -25.08 -12.18
N SER A 174 -19.66 -24.42 -11.35
CA SER A 174 -20.14 -23.79 -10.12
C SER A 174 -20.44 -22.31 -10.38
N ASN A 175 -21.70 -21.91 -10.20
CA ASN A 175 -22.14 -20.51 -10.26
C ASN A 175 -21.97 -19.76 -8.92
N ASP A 176 -21.49 -20.43 -7.87
CA ASP A 176 -21.55 -19.91 -6.50
C ASP A 176 -20.38 -18.98 -6.13
N TYR A 177 -19.31 -18.93 -6.94
CA TYR A 177 -18.17 -18.08 -6.62
C TYR A 177 -18.38 -16.65 -7.15
N LYS A 178 -18.80 -15.76 -6.25
CA LYS A 178 -18.81 -14.31 -6.49
C LYS A 178 -17.44 -13.75 -6.13
N LEU A 179 -16.90 -12.86 -6.97
CA LEU A 179 -15.76 -12.03 -6.55
C LEU A 179 -16.10 -11.39 -5.20
N PRO A 180 -15.15 -11.34 -4.24
CA PRO A 180 -15.38 -10.66 -2.98
C PRO A 180 -15.92 -9.25 -3.25
N THR A 181 -17.13 -8.96 -2.79
CA THR A 181 -17.70 -7.60 -2.81
C THR A 181 -17.05 -6.80 -1.70
N ASN A 182 -15.74 -6.58 -1.81
CA ASN A 182 -15.09 -5.62 -0.97
C ASN A 182 -15.28 -4.27 -1.66
N ASP A 183 -16.30 -3.54 -1.21
CA ASP A 183 -16.47 -2.11 -1.46
C ASP A 183 -15.25 -1.27 -0.98
N HIS A 184 -14.24 -1.93 -0.39
CA HIS A 184 -12.92 -1.39 -0.06
C HIS A 184 -11.92 -1.31 -1.22
N TYR A 185 -12.25 -1.84 -2.42
CA TYR A 185 -11.35 -1.73 -3.58
C TYR A 185 -11.50 -0.41 -4.36
N LEU A 186 -12.46 0.43 -3.98
CA LEU A 186 -12.48 1.83 -4.40
C LEU A 186 -11.44 2.58 -3.56
N PHE A 187 -10.27 2.84 -4.14
CA PHE A 187 -9.29 3.73 -3.55
C PHE A 187 -9.97 5.01 -3.05
N HIS A 188 -9.63 5.38 -1.82
CA HIS A 188 -9.74 6.74 -1.33
C HIS A 188 -9.22 7.71 -2.38
N LYS A 189 -10.14 8.37 -3.10
CA LYS A 189 -9.89 9.73 -3.57
C LYS A 189 -9.83 10.60 -2.32
N HIS A 190 -8.65 10.99 -1.87
CA HIS A 190 -8.38 12.26 -1.19
C HIS A 190 -6.92 12.64 -1.36
#